data_AF-A0A3C1CAX6-F1
#
_entry.id   AF-A0A3C1CAX6-F1
#
_cell.length_a   1.000
_cell.length_b   1.000
_cell.length_c   1.000
_cell.angle_alpha   90.00
_cell.angle_beta   90.00
_cell.angle_gamma   90.00
#
_symmetry.space_group_name_H-M   'P 1'
#
loop_
_entity.id
_entity.type
_entity.pdbx_description
1 polymer ?
#
loop_
_entity_poly.entity_id
_entity_poly.type
_entity_poly.pdbx_seq_one_letter_code
_entity_poly.pdbx_strand_id
1 'polypeptide(L)'
;MMVDKMGIVTLFCNVSAAIGFAVFALTSSQILKEFGLVAGINIMALFFISLIFIPAVLSYLPPPKTRHTKYLDNPQLNRWLARLEKWSLNHRPLIYGITTIIMVISIAGLFKLRSEAFIVDDLPKSNTVYTDLKFFEKHFKGVMPLEIVVDTKKKQGVTRNLKNLEAIDSLSHYLATIPGIARPLSLVEGLKFARQAFFDGDPSSYALPNSYDLPALAQYLSFKDTTAKKNSLS
;
A
#
# COMPACT_ATOMS: atom_id res chain seq x y z
N MET A 1 0.03 -47.29 4.43
CA MET A 1 -1.32 -47.15 5.03
C MET A 1 -1.61 -45.76 5.62
N MET A 2 -0.88 -45.26 6.65
CA MET A 2 -1.12 -43.90 7.17
C MET A 2 -0.74 -42.81 6.16
N VAL A 3 0.41 -42.96 5.48
CA VAL A 3 0.87 -42.04 4.43
C VAL A 3 -0.06 -42.06 3.21
N ASP A 4 -0.61 -43.23 2.80
CA ASP A 4 -1.53 -43.29 1.65
C ASP A 4 -2.82 -42.49 1.86
N LYS A 5 -3.45 -42.64 3.04
CA LYS A 5 -4.73 -41.97 3.32
C LYS A 5 -4.54 -40.51 3.74
N MET A 6 -3.56 -40.22 4.59
CA MET A 6 -3.34 -38.85 5.06
C MET A 6 -2.57 -38.00 4.05
N GLY A 7 -1.66 -38.60 3.28
CA GLY A 7 -0.83 -37.89 2.30
C GLY A 7 -1.64 -37.26 1.16
N ILE A 8 -2.70 -37.93 0.69
CA ILE A 8 -3.54 -37.36 -0.36
C ILE A 8 -4.41 -36.21 0.16
N VAL A 9 -4.90 -36.31 1.40
CA VAL A 9 -5.68 -35.25 2.05
C VAL A 9 -4.81 -34.03 2.32
N THR A 10 -3.59 -34.22 2.82
CA THR A 10 -2.65 -33.13 3.06
C THR A 10 -2.16 -32.50 1.75
N LEU A 11 -2.02 -33.29 0.67
CA LEU A 11 -1.71 -32.75 -0.65
C LEU A 11 -2.79 -31.77 -1.13
N PHE A 12 -4.06 -32.19 -1.12
CA PHE A 12 -5.15 -31.31 -1.55
C PHE A 12 -5.25 -30.04 -0.70
N CYS A 13 -5.05 -30.16 0.62
CA CYS A 13 -5.03 -29.02 1.53
C CYS A 13 -3.92 -28.01 1.15
N ASN A 14 -2.67 -28.47 1.02
CA ASN A 14 -1.54 -27.61 0.68
C ASN A 14 -1.65 -27.03 -0.73
N VAL A 15 -2.13 -27.80 -1.71
CA VAL A 15 -2.40 -27.31 -3.07
C VAL A 15 -3.47 -26.22 -3.05
N SER A 16 -4.57 -26.40 -2.33
CA SER A 16 -5.61 -25.37 -2.23
C SER A 16 -5.08 -24.07 -1.61
N ALA A 17 -4.25 -24.18 -0.57
CA ALA A 17 -3.61 -23.04 0.07
C ALA A 17 -2.62 -22.35 -0.88
N ALA A 18 -1.76 -23.12 -1.57
CA ALA A 18 -0.82 -22.61 -2.56
C ALA A 18 -1.54 -21.89 -3.72
N ILE A 19 -2.66 -22.42 -4.20
CA ILE A 19 -3.52 -21.74 -5.19
C ILE A 19 -4.06 -20.43 -4.61
N GLY A 20 -4.53 -20.42 -3.36
CA GLY A 20 -4.98 -19.22 -2.68
C GLY A 20 -3.93 -18.11 -2.65
N PHE A 21 -2.67 -18.45 -2.35
CA PHE A 21 -1.56 -17.49 -2.40
C PHE A 21 -1.14 -17.14 -3.84
N ALA A 22 -1.26 -18.08 -4.78
CA ALA A 22 -0.96 -17.82 -6.19
C ALA A 22 -1.89 -16.77 -6.82
N VAL A 23 -3.13 -16.62 -6.31
CA VAL A 23 -4.03 -15.53 -6.74
C VAL A 23 -3.40 -14.16 -6.51
N PHE A 24 -2.56 -13.97 -5.49
CA PHE A 24 -1.87 -12.70 -5.27
C PHE A 24 -0.85 -12.34 -6.36
N ALA A 25 -0.38 -13.32 -7.15
CA ALA A 25 0.46 -13.04 -8.31
C ALA A 25 -0.29 -12.26 -9.42
N LEU A 26 -1.63 -12.32 -9.43
CA LEU A 26 -2.49 -11.59 -10.37
C LEU A 26 -2.77 -10.15 -9.92
N THR A 27 -2.44 -9.78 -8.68
CA THR A 27 -2.66 -8.43 -8.14
C THR A 27 -1.64 -7.43 -8.68
N SER A 28 -1.99 -6.15 -8.88
CA SER A 28 -1.06 -5.13 -9.41
C SER A 28 0.08 -4.71 -8.46
N SER A 29 -0.09 -4.94 -7.15
CA SER A 29 0.91 -4.61 -6.14
C SER A 29 2.09 -5.59 -6.17
N GLN A 30 3.29 -5.08 -6.44
CA GLN A 30 4.52 -5.87 -6.47
C GLN A 30 4.77 -6.60 -5.15
N ILE A 31 4.51 -5.95 -4.01
CA ILE A 31 4.68 -6.52 -2.67
C ILE A 31 3.80 -7.77 -2.50
N LEU A 32 2.54 -7.70 -2.94
CA LEU A 32 1.62 -8.83 -2.85
C LEU A 32 2.01 -9.97 -3.79
N LYS A 33 2.53 -9.67 -4.98
CA LYS A 33 3.04 -10.69 -5.91
C LYS A 33 4.22 -11.45 -5.31
N GLU A 34 5.19 -10.73 -4.78
CA GLU A 34 6.38 -11.31 -4.15
C GLU A 34 5.99 -12.17 -2.94
N PHE A 35 5.11 -11.64 -2.08
CA PHE A 35 4.58 -12.39 -0.94
C PHE A 35 3.84 -13.67 -1.36
N GLY A 36 2.92 -13.56 -2.32
CA GLY A 36 2.14 -14.71 -2.80
C GLY A 36 3.00 -15.80 -3.42
N LEU A 37 4.00 -15.41 -4.21
CA LEU A 37 4.93 -16.34 -4.84
C LEU A 37 5.80 -17.06 -3.79
N VAL A 38 6.37 -16.31 -2.85
CA VAL A 38 7.19 -16.88 -1.76
C VAL A 38 6.36 -17.80 -0.87
N ALA A 39 5.17 -17.37 -0.45
CA ALA A 39 4.28 -18.17 0.40
C ALA A 39 3.79 -19.44 -0.31
N GLY A 40 3.37 -19.36 -1.57
CA GLY A 40 2.91 -20.50 -2.35
C GLY A 40 3.99 -21.57 -2.54
N ILE A 41 5.21 -21.15 -2.89
CA ILE A 41 6.37 -22.07 -3.00
C ILE A 41 6.69 -22.68 -1.63
N ASN A 42 6.69 -21.89 -0.56
CA ASN A 42 7.01 -22.35 0.78
C ASN A 42 6.01 -23.42 1.27
N ILE A 43 4.71 -23.23 1.04
CA ILE A 43 3.68 -24.22 1.40
C ILE A 43 3.91 -25.55 0.69
N MET A 44 4.22 -25.51 -0.61
CA MET A 44 4.52 -26.73 -1.38
C MET A 44 5.82 -27.38 -0.92
N ALA A 45 6.87 -26.60 -0.66
CA ALA A 45 8.13 -27.11 -0.13
C ALA A 45 7.95 -27.75 1.26
N LEU A 46 7.21 -27.09 2.16
CA LEU A 46 6.89 -27.60 3.49
C LEU A 46 6.09 -28.89 3.44
N PHE A 47 5.20 -29.06 2.46
CA PHE A 47 4.49 -30.32 2.27
C PHE A 47 5.46 -31.48 2.00
N PHE A 48 6.38 -31.34 1.06
CA PHE A 48 7.37 -32.39 0.76
C PHE A 48 8.31 -32.64 1.93
N ILE A 49 8.79 -31.57 2.57
CA ILE A 49 9.63 -31.67 3.77
C ILE A 49 8.88 -32.43 4.86
N SER A 50 7.63 -32.07 5.15
CA SER A 50 6.83 -32.72 6.20
C SER A 50 6.53 -34.18 5.86
N LEU A 51 6.27 -34.50 4.60
CA LEU A 51 5.99 -35.87 4.15
C LEU A 51 7.19 -36.79 4.34
N ILE A 52 8.41 -36.28 4.20
CA ILE A 52 9.65 -37.05 4.41
C ILE A 52 10.10 -37.01 5.88
N PHE A 53 10.07 -35.83 6.49
CA PHE A 53 10.60 -35.56 7.82
C PHE A 53 9.75 -36.22 8.91
N ILE A 54 8.41 -36.15 8.83
CA ILE A 54 7.53 -36.72 9.87
C ILE A 54 7.71 -38.25 9.97
N PRO A 55 7.63 -39.05 8.88
CA PRO A 55 7.88 -40.48 8.98
C PRO A 55 9.31 -40.82 9.40
N ALA A 56 10.30 -40.05 8.94
CA ALA A 56 11.69 -40.24 9.36
C ALA A 56 11.84 -40.07 10.88
N VAL A 57 11.36 -38.95 11.44
CA VAL A 57 11.41 -38.70 12.89
C VAL A 57 10.60 -39.74 13.67
N LEU A 58 9.41 -40.10 13.21
CA LEU A 58 8.59 -41.12 13.85
C LEU A 58 9.23 -42.52 13.80
N SER A 59 10.08 -42.81 12.80
CA SER A 59 10.83 -44.07 12.74
C SER A 59 11.95 -44.16 13.77
N TYR A 60 12.49 -43.03 14.24
CA TYR A 60 13.51 -42.99 15.30
C TYR A 60 12.89 -42.90 16.71
N LEU A 61 11.62 -42.51 16.83
CA LEU A 61 10.95 -42.39 18.12
C LEU A 61 10.45 -43.77 18.61
N PRO A 62 10.64 -44.11 19.90
CA PRO A 62 10.06 -45.32 20.45
C PRO A 62 8.52 -45.24 20.43
N PRO A 63 7.82 -46.38 20.37
CA PRO A 63 6.36 -46.41 20.39
C PRO A 63 5.82 -45.69 21.64
N PRO A 64 4.75 -44.88 21.51
CA PRO A 64 4.22 -44.08 22.61
C PRO A 64 3.74 -44.97 23.76
N LYS A 65 4.16 -44.66 24.99
CA LYS A 65 3.71 -45.37 26.21
C LYS A 65 2.21 -45.14 26.44
N THR A 66 1.49 -46.17 26.89
CA THR A 66 0.04 -46.18 27.17
C THR A 66 -0.45 -45.10 28.14
N ARG A 67 0.44 -44.51 28.95
CA ARG A 67 0.15 -43.34 29.79
C ARG A 67 -0.17 -42.07 28.99
N HIS A 68 0.34 -41.96 27.75
CA HIS A 68 0.12 -40.83 26.86
C HIS A 68 -1.10 -40.98 25.96
N THR A 69 -1.81 -42.11 25.95
CA THR A 69 -3.06 -42.27 25.19
C THR A 69 -4.31 -42.17 26.07
N LYS A 70 -4.15 -42.11 27.39
CA LYS A 70 -5.25 -42.10 28.37
C LYS A 70 -6.16 -40.86 28.29
N TYR A 71 -5.70 -39.76 27.66
CA TYR A 71 -6.54 -38.58 27.42
C TYR A 71 -7.50 -38.74 26.22
N LEU A 72 -7.22 -39.68 25.31
CA LEU A 72 -8.11 -40.00 24.18
C LEU A 72 -9.39 -40.67 24.67
N ASP A 73 -9.29 -41.45 25.76
CA ASP A 73 -10.41 -42.10 26.44
C ASP A 73 -10.95 -41.26 27.62
N ASN A 74 -10.92 -39.93 27.52
CA ASN A 74 -11.56 -39.09 28.54
C ASN A 74 -13.09 -39.17 28.40
N PRO A 75 -13.82 -39.82 29.33
CA PRO A 75 -15.26 -40.05 29.20
C PRO A 75 -16.07 -38.74 29.24
N GLN A 76 -15.54 -37.70 29.89
CA GLN A 76 -16.20 -36.40 29.94
C GLN A 76 -16.11 -35.68 28.60
N LEU A 77 -14.94 -35.70 27.95
CA LEU A 77 -14.76 -35.15 26.61
C LEU A 77 -15.65 -35.89 25.60
N ASN A 78 -15.64 -37.22 25.59
CA ASN A 78 -16.53 -38.00 24.71
C ASN A 78 -18.02 -37.73 24.96
N ARG A 79 -18.43 -37.51 26.22
CA ARG A 79 -19.82 -37.14 26.53
C ARG A 79 -20.17 -35.74 26.02
N TRP A 80 -19.23 -34.78 26.05
CA TRP A 80 -19.41 -33.46 25.45
C TRP A 80 -19.47 -33.52 23.93
N LEU A 81 -18.56 -34.26 23.29
CA LEU A 81 -18.58 -34.47 21.84
C LEU A 81 -19.88 -35.15 21.40
N ALA A 82 -20.33 -36.19 22.09
CA ALA A 82 -21.59 -36.87 21.77
C ALA A 82 -22.83 -35.96 21.95
N ARG A 83 -22.80 -35.03 22.91
CA ARG A 83 -23.85 -34.00 23.04
C ARG A 83 -23.81 -33.01 21.88
N LEU A 84 -22.63 -32.54 21.51
CA LEU A 84 -22.45 -31.64 20.37
C LEU A 84 -22.88 -32.30 19.05
N GLU A 85 -22.55 -33.58 18.87
CA GLU A 85 -22.95 -34.39 17.72
C GLU A 85 -24.49 -34.52 17.68
N LYS A 86 -25.12 -34.96 18.77
CA LYS A 86 -26.58 -35.05 18.85
C LYS A 86 -27.26 -33.70 18.64
N TRP A 87 -26.71 -32.63 19.20
CA TRP A 87 -27.24 -31.28 19.03
C TRP A 87 -27.13 -30.82 17.57
N SER A 88 -25.96 -30.99 16.94
CA SER A 88 -25.68 -30.68 15.55
C SER A 88 -26.60 -31.45 14.58
N LEU A 89 -26.75 -32.76 14.81
CA LEU A 89 -27.54 -33.63 13.93
C LEU A 89 -29.06 -33.46 14.11
N ASN A 90 -29.54 -33.09 15.29
CA ASN A 90 -30.97 -32.95 15.58
C ASN A 90 -31.52 -31.53 15.32
N HIS A 91 -30.66 -30.50 15.32
CA HIS A 91 -31.03 -29.10 15.09
C HIS A 91 -30.50 -28.54 13.76
N ARG A 92 -30.34 -29.39 12.74
CA ARG A 92 -29.87 -29.01 11.40
C ARG A 92 -30.57 -27.76 10.83
N PRO A 93 -31.92 -27.65 10.78
CA PRO A 93 -32.55 -26.48 10.18
C PRO A 93 -32.26 -25.18 10.94
N LEU A 94 -32.10 -25.26 12.27
CA LEU A 94 -31.77 -24.11 13.12
C LEU A 94 -30.32 -23.65 12.85
N ILE A 95 -29.38 -24.59 12.73
CA ILE A 95 -27.96 -24.28 12.43
C ILE A 95 -27.83 -23.66 11.03
N TYR A 96 -28.51 -24.21 10.02
CA TYR A 96 -28.53 -23.60 8.69
C TYR A 96 -29.19 -22.21 8.69
N GLY A 97 -30.26 -22.02 9.49
CA GLY A 97 -30.89 -20.71 9.66
C GLY A 97 -29.94 -19.68 10.26
N ILE A 98 -29.30 -19.99 11.39
CA ILE A 98 -28.35 -19.08 12.06
C ILE A 98 -27.15 -18.77 11.16
N THR A 99 -26.56 -19.79 10.53
CA THR A 99 -25.41 -19.58 9.64
C THR A 99 -25.78 -18.71 8.44
N THR A 100 -26.98 -18.88 7.87
CA THR A 100 -27.49 -18.03 6.79
C THR A 100 -27.68 -16.58 7.27
N ILE A 101 -28.27 -16.38 8.44
CA ILE A 101 -28.45 -15.03 9.03
C ILE A 101 -27.10 -14.36 9.25
N ILE A 102 -26.13 -15.06 9.86
CA ILE A 102 -24.79 -14.54 10.08
C ILE A 102 -24.12 -14.19 8.75
N MET A 103 -24.26 -15.04 7.74
CA MET A 103 -23.71 -14.79 6.41
C MET A 103 -24.32 -13.55 5.75
N VAL A 104 -25.63 -13.35 5.84
CA VAL A 104 -26.30 -12.14 5.32
C VAL A 104 -25.82 -10.90 6.05
N ILE A 105 -25.67 -10.95 7.38
CA ILE A 105 -25.15 -9.83 8.17
C ILE A 105 -23.69 -9.52 7.79
N SER A 106 -22.85 -10.53 7.60
CA SER A 106 -21.45 -10.34 7.16
C SER A 106 -21.38 -9.71 5.77
N ILE A 107 -22.22 -10.14 4.83
CA ILE A 107 -22.31 -9.55 3.48
C ILE A 107 -22.81 -8.11 3.57
N ALA A 108 -23.83 -7.83 4.39
CA ALA A 108 -24.33 -6.48 4.63
C ALA A 108 -23.24 -5.56 5.23
N GLY A 109 -22.44 -6.09 6.15
CA GLY A 109 -21.30 -5.39 6.75
C GLY A 109 -20.19 -5.05 5.74
N LEU A 110 -20.00 -5.89 4.72
CA LEU A 110 -19.02 -5.67 3.67
C LEU A 110 -19.31 -4.39 2.88
N PHE A 111 -20.59 -4.06 2.63
CA PHE A 111 -20.98 -2.81 1.97
C PHE A 111 -20.69 -1.55 2.80
N LYS A 112 -20.42 -1.69 4.10
CA LYS A 112 -20.07 -0.59 4.99
C LYS A 112 -18.56 -0.37 5.10
N LEU A 113 -17.74 -1.27 4.56
CA LEU A 113 -16.28 -1.12 4.57
C LEU A 113 -15.89 0.08 3.70
N ARG A 114 -15.31 1.11 4.33
CA ARG A 114 -14.65 2.21 3.64
C ARG A 114 -13.16 1.88 3.54
N SER A 115 -12.63 1.89 2.32
CA SER A 115 -11.22 1.67 2.06
C SER A 115 -10.44 2.99 2.24
N GLU A 116 -10.27 3.41 3.48
CA GLU A 116 -9.40 4.54 3.79
C GLU A 116 -8.01 4.00 4.19
N ALA A 117 -7.04 4.12 3.30
CA ALA A 117 -5.65 3.79 3.58
C ALA A 117 -4.90 5.08 3.91
N PHE A 118 -4.97 5.51 5.17
CA PHE A 118 -4.14 6.62 5.64
C PHE A 118 -2.71 6.11 5.86
N ILE A 119 -1.80 6.44 4.93
CA ILE A 119 -0.36 6.11 5.03
C ILE A 119 0.24 6.57 6.37
N VAL A 120 -0.33 7.61 6.99
CA VAL A 120 0.11 8.17 8.28
C VAL A 120 -0.23 7.25 9.47
N ASP A 121 -1.28 6.41 9.37
CA ASP A 121 -1.67 5.46 10.43
C ASP A 121 -0.84 4.17 10.42
N ASP A 122 -0.15 3.86 9.31
CA ASP A 122 0.81 2.74 9.23
C ASP A 122 2.13 3.05 9.96
N LEU A 123 2.35 4.31 10.34
CA LEU A 123 3.49 4.73 11.15
C LEU A 123 3.22 4.42 12.63
N PRO A 124 4.22 3.90 13.38
CA PRO A 124 4.07 3.69 14.81
C PRO A 124 3.69 5.01 15.50
N LYS A 125 2.52 5.03 16.15
CA LYS A 125 1.97 6.20 16.86
C LYS A 125 2.86 6.70 18.01
N SER A 126 3.93 5.98 18.33
CA SER A 126 4.93 6.30 19.35
C SER A 126 6.16 7.06 18.82
N ASN A 127 6.30 7.24 17.50
CA ASN A 127 7.50 7.86 16.92
C ASN A 127 7.34 9.39 16.79
N THR A 128 8.42 10.15 17.00
CA THR A 128 8.45 11.62 16.90
C THR A 128 7.91 12.10 15.56
N VAL A 129 8.18 11.34 14.50
CA VAL A 129 7.69 11.56 13.13
C VAL A 129 6.16 11.71 13.06
N TYR A 130 5.38 10.90 13.79
CA TYR A 130 3.92 11.02 13.78
C TYR A 130 3.44 12.33 14.43
N THR A 131 4.11 12.74 15.51
CA THR A 131 3.79 13.98 16.23
C THR A 131 4.16 15.20 15.38
N ASP A 132 5.29 15.15 14.69
CA ASP A 132 5.75 16.20 13.78
C ASP A 132 4.82 16.32 12.56
N LEU A 133 4.44 15.21 11.92
CA LEU A 133 3.49 15.20 10.81
C LEU A 133 2.13 15.79 11.24
N LYS A 134 1.64 15.44 12.44
CA LYS A 134 0.39 15.98 12.99
C LYS A 134 0.49 17.47 13.33
N PHE A 135 1.67 17.93 13.76
CA PHE A 135 1.95 19.36 13.94
C PHE A 135 1.92 20.10 12.60
N PHE A 136 2.55 19.57 11.55
CA PHE A 136 2.49 20.12 10.19
C PHE A 136 1.07 20.12 9.62
N GLU A 137 0.28 19.07 9.84
CA GLU A 137 -1.11 19.02 9.40
C GLU A 137 -1.95 20.13 10.05
N LYS A 138 -1.80 20.31 11.37
CA LYS A 138 -2.56 21.29 12.14
C LYS A 138 -2.14 22.74 11.87
N HIS A 139 -0.85 23.00 11.68
CA HIS A 139 -0.31 24.36 11.57
C HIS A 139 -0.02 24.80 10.13
N PHE A 140 0.32 23.88 9.22
CA PHE A 140 0.73 24.19 7.85
C PHE A 140 -0.28 23.77 6.77
N LYS A 141 -1.47 23.27 7.17
CA LYS A 141 -2.59 22.94 6.26
C LYS A 141 -2.24 21.97 5.13
N GLY A 142 -1.27 21.08 5.31
CA GLY A 142 -1.00 20.02 4.32
C GLY A 142 0.26 19.24 4.59
N VAL A 143 0.14 17.91 4.61
CA VAL A 143 1.27 16.97 4.72
C VAL A 143 1.45 16.17 3.43
N MET A 144 0.43 16.14 2.57
CA MET A 144 0.45 15.41 1.31
C MET A 144 0.74 16.37 0.15
N PRO A 145 1.97 16.33 -0.44
CA PRO A 145 2.28 17.15 -1.59
C PRO A 145 1.49 16.66 -2.81
N LEU A 146 0.85 17.58 -3.53
CA LEU A 146 0.28 17.33 -4.86
C LEU A 146 1.25 17.84 -5.91
N GLU A 147 1.88 16.93 -6.64
CA GLU A 147 2.80 17.25 -7.73
C GLU A 147 2.14 17.07 -9.09
N ILE A 148 2.10 18.14 -9.90
CA ILE A 148 1.57 18.10 -11.26
C ILE A 148 2.73 18.29 -12.23
N VAL A 149 3.06 17.23 -12.98
CA VAL A 149 4.13 17.26 -13.98
C VAL A 149 3.56 17.57 -15.36
N VAL A 150 3.93 18.72 -15.92
CA VAL A 150 3.50 19.14 -17.26
C VAL A 150 4.60 18.82 -18.28
N ASP A 151 4.36 17.81 -19.12
CA ASP A 151 5.25 17.48 -20.24
C ASP A 151 4.94 18.33 -21.47
N THR A 152 5.90 19.17 -21.89
CA THR A 152 5.78 20.05 -23.06
C THR A 152 6.14 19.36 -24.39
N LYS A 153 6.62 18.10 -24.36
CA LYS A 153 7.02 17.28 -25.52
C LYS A 153 8.05 17.92 -26.48
N LYS A 154 8.63 19.08 -26.12
CA LYS A 154 9.60 19.84 -26.92
C LYS A 154 10.79 20.22 -26.05
N LYS A 155 12.01 20.10 -26.59
CA LYS A 155 13.23 20.58 -25.91
C LYS A 155 13.10 22.09 -25.61
N GLN A 156 13.24 22.47 -24.35
CA GLN A 156 13.06 23.86 -23.86
C GLN A 156 11.67 24.47 -24.12
N GLY A 157 10.62 23.63 -24.18
CA GLY A 157 9.25 24.07 -24.48
C GLY A 157 8.62 25.01 -23.43
N VAL A 158 9.18 25.07 -22.22
CA VAL A 158 8.70 25.92 -21.13
C VAL A 158 9.21 27.36 -21.26
N THR A 159 10.46 27.56 -21.66
CA THR A 159 11.08 28.91 -21.75
C THR A 159 10.88 29.59 -23.10
N ARG A 160 10.61 28.82 -24.17
CA ARG A 160 10.46 29.37 -25.53
C ARG A 160 9.03 29.68 -25.95
N ASN A 161 8.03 29.16 -25.27
CA ASN A 161 6.64 29.33 -25.66
C ASN A 161 5.83 30.00 -24.55
N LEU A 162 5.56 31.30 -24.71
CA LEU A 162 4.78 32.09 -23.76
C LEU A 162 3.38 31.50 -23.52
N LYS A 163 2.77 30.90 -24.56
CA LYS A 163 1.46 30.24 -24.44
C LYS A 163 1.46 29.07 -23.46
N ASN A 164 2.58 28.36 -23.32
CA ASN A 164 2.71 27.27 -22.35
C ASN A 164 2.79 27.82 -20.92
N LEU A 165 3.48 28.94 -20.72
CA LEU A 165 3.56 29.62 -19.43
C LEU A 165 2.21 30.21 -19.01
N GLU A 166 1.47 30.82 -19.95
CA GLU A 166 0.10 31.29 -19.72
C GLU A 166 -0.85 30.14 -19.35
N ALA A 167 -0.73 29.00 -20.04
CA ALA A 167 -1.53 27.81 -19.71
C ALA A 167 -1.21 27.27 -18.30
N ILE A 168 0.07 27.19 -17.92
CA ILE A 168 0.50 26.80 -16.56
C ILE A 168 0.00 27.83 -15.53
N ASP A 169 -0.01 29.11 -15.86
CA ASP A 169 -0.52 30.16 -14.97
C ASP A 169 -2.02 30.05 -14.74
N SER A 170 -2.79 29.82 -15.81
CA SER A 170 -4.23 29.61 -15.71
C SER A 170 -4.56 28.37 -14.87
N LEU A 171 -3.75 27.31 -14.97
CA LEU A 171 -3.85 26.12 -14.15
C LEU A 171 -3.54 26.42 -12.67
N SER A 172 -2.49 27.19 -12.40
CA SER A 172 -2.11 27.65 -11.06
C SER A 172 -3.26 28.44 -10.40
N HIS A 173 -3.84 29.39 -11.13
CA HIS A 173 -4.99 30.17 -10.67
C HIS A 173 -6.22 29.30 -10.43
N TYR A 174 -6.53 28.36 -11.34
CA TYR A 174 -7.63 27.43 -11.17
C TYR A 174 -7.47 26.57 -9.89
N LEU A 175 -6.28 26.00 -9.67
CA LEU A 175 -6.00 25.20 -8.47
C LEU A 175 -6.14 25.99 -7.17
N ALA A 176 -5.78 27.29 -7.19
CA ALA A 176 -5.95 28.16 -6.04
C ALA A 176 -7.42 28.48 -5.69
N THR A 177 -8.35 28.29 -6.64
CA THR A 177 -9.80 28.47 -6.37
C THR A 177 -10.45 27.26 -5.71
N ILE A 178 -9.79 26.10 -5.71
CA ILE A 178 -10.34 24.86 -5.15
C ILE A 178 -10.19 24.88 -3.62
N PRO A 179 -11.29 24.80 -2.86
CA PRO A 179 -11.22 24.77 -1.40
C PRO A 179 -10.51 23.49 -0.93
N GLY A 180 -9.44 23.64 -0.13
CA GLY A 180 -8.64 22.53 0.39
C GLY A 180 -7.25 22.38 -0.24
N ILE A 181 -6.93 23.14 -1.30
CA ILE A 181 -5.61 23.15 -1.92
C ILE A 181 -4.84 24.41 -1.48
N ALA A 182 -3.59 24.24 -1.03
CA ALA A 182 -2.70 25.36 -0.71
C ALA A 182 -2.21 26.05 -2.00
N ARG A 183 -1.74 27.31 -1.90
CA ARG A 183 -1.24 28.06 -3.07
C ARG A 183 -0.19 27.21 -3.82
N PRO A 184 -0.42 26.87 -5.11
CA PRO A 184 0.49 26.02 -5.85
C PRO A 184 1.83 26.73 -6.07
N LEU A 185 2.93 26.03 -5.80
CA LEU A 185 4.27 26.48 -6.12
C LEU A 185 4.61 26.02 -7.54
N SER A 186 4.76 26.96 -8.47
CA SER A 186 5.05 26.67 -9.88
C SER A 186 6.21 27.50 -10.42
N LEU A 187 6.81 27.07 -11.53
CA LEU A 187 7.86 27.84 -12.22
C LEU A 187 7.37 29.23 -12.63
N VAL A 188 6.09 29.34 -13.01
CA VAL A 188 5.47 30.61 -13.38
C VAL A 188 5.46 31.58 -12.19
N GLU A 189 5.20 31.09 -10.98
CA GLU A 189 5.22 31.90 -9.76
C GLU A 189 6.62 32.47 -9.50
N GLY A 190 7.65 31.66 -9.76
CA GLY A 190 9.05 32.11 -9.73
C GLY A 190 9.37 33.17 -10.77
N LEU A 191 8.80 33.06 -11.98
CA LEU A 191 8.95 34.06 -13.04
C LEU A 191 8.26 35.39 -12.71
N LYS A 192 7.06 35.34 -12.12
CA LYS A 192 6.33 36.52 -11.61
C LYS A 192 7.12 37.22 -10.50
N PHE A 193 7.69 36.44 -9.58
CA PHE A 193 8.55 36.95 -8.52
C PHE A 193 9.84 37.58 -9.07
N ALA A 194 10.49 36.95 -10.06
CA ALA A 194 11.68 37.49 -10.70
C ALA A 194 11.39 38.83 -11.41
N ARG A 195 10.24 38.96 -12.07
CA ARG A 195 9.79 40.22 -12.67
C ARG A 195 9.56 41.29 -11.60
N GLN A 196 8.87 40.96 -10.52
CA GLN A 196 8.65 41.90 -9.41
C GLN A 196 10.00 42.38 -8.82
N ALA A 197 10.96 41.47 -8.64
CA ALA A 197 12.29 41.82 -8.15
C ALA A 197 13.08 42.70 -9.13
N PHE A 198 12.87 42.54 -10.44
CA PHE A 198 13.49 43.38 -11.47
C PHE A 198 12.94 44.81 -11.47
N PHE A 199 11.66 44.99 -11.13
CA PHE A 199 11.01 46.31 -11.01
C PHE A 199 11.01 46.83 -9.55
N ASP A 200 12.16 46.71 -8.85
CA ASP A 200 12.38 47.22 -7.49
C ASP A 200 11.35 46.76 -6.43
N GLY A 201 10.73 45.61 -6.64
CA GLY A 201 9.77 45.02 -5.70
C GLY A 201 8.33 45.54 -5.83
N ASP A 202 8.01 46.34 -6.85
CA ASP A 202 6.68 46.92 -7.02
C ASP A 202 5.58 45.83 -7.11
N PRO A 203 4.60 45.80 -6.17
CA PRO A 203 3.51 44.83 -6.19
C PRO A 203 2.69 44.83 -7.48
N SER A 204 2.63 45.96 -8.20
CA SER A 204 1.92 46.07 -9.48
C SER A 204 2.59 45.27 -10.61
N SER A 205 3.86 44.92 -10.43
CA SER A 205 4.69 44.20 -11.41
C SER A 205 4.64 42.67 -11.25
N TYR A 206 3.78 42.14 -10.37
CA TYR A 206 3.56 40.70 -10.18
C TYR A 206 2.74 40.09 -11.33
N ALA A 207 3.34 40.03 -12.51
CA ALA A 207 2.72 39.54 -13.74
C ALA A 207 3.65 38.58 -14.48
N LEU A 208 3.09 37.81 -15.42
CA LEU A 208 3.90 37.00 -16.32
C LEU A 208 4.87 37.89 -17.11
N PRO A 209 6.16 37.51 -17.25
CA PRO A 209 7.08 38.23 -18.12
C PRO A 209 6.60 38.27 -19.56
N ASN A 210 6.64 39.44 -20.18
CA ASN A 210 6.26 39.57 -21.58
C ASN A 210 7.43 39.14 -22.50
N SER A 211 7.17 38.95 -23.79
CA SER A 211 8.18 38.54 -24.79
C SER A 211 9.44 39.45 -24.82
N TYR A 212 9.29 40.72 -24.43
CA TYR A 212 10.37 41.70 -24.31
C TYR A 212 11.14 41.62 -22.98
N ASP A 213 10.52 41.13 -21.92
CA ASP A 213 11.11 41.07 -20.57
C ASP A 213 11.87 39.76 -20.34
N LEU A 214 11.50 38.70 -21.07
CA LEU A 214 12.10 37.36 -21.02
C LEU A 214 13.63 37.35 -21.23
N PRO A 215 14.21 38.06 -22.22
CA PRO A 215 15.66 38.13 -22.41
C PRO A 215 16.40 38.84 -21.27
N ALA A 216 15.78 39.88 -20.67
CA ALA A 216 16.37 40.61 -19.55
C ALA A 216 16.35 39.76 -18.26
N LEU A 217 15.27 39.02 -18.03
CA LEU A 217 15.14 38.10 -16.90
C LEU A 217 15.94 36.81 -17.07
N ALA A 218 16.29 36.41 -18.30
CA ALA A 218 17.14 35.24 -18.55
C ALA A 218 18.52 35.34 -17.86
N GLN A 219 19.05 36.57 -17.66
CA GLN A 219 20.29 36.79 -16.92
C GLN A 219 20.13 36.51 -15.41
N TYR A 220 18.95 36.75 -14.85
CA TYR A 220 18.61 36.48 -13.46
C TYR A 220 18.19 35.01 -13.23
N LEU A 221 17.61 34.37 -14.25
CA LEU A 221 17.18 32.97 -14.21
C LEU A 221 18.31 31.99 -14.52
N SER A 222 19.33 32.44 -15.26
CA SER A 222 20.59 31.72 -15.41
C SER A 222 21.37 31.81 -14.11
N PHE A 223 20.95 31.03 -13.10
CA PHE A 223 21.83 30.67 -12.00
C PHE A 223 23.09 30.06 -12.60
N LYS A 224 24.14 30.85 -12.67
CA LYS A 224 25.46 30.42 -13.10
C LYS A 224 25.86 29.34 -12.10
N ASP A 225 25.83 28.08 -12.54
CA ASP A 225 26.33 26.93 -11.78
C ASP A 225 27.76 27.23 -11.34
N THR A 226 27.92 27.81 -10.16
CA THR A 226 29.24 28.16 -9.61
C THR A 226 29.85 26.95 -8.89
N THR A 227 29.17 25.80 -8.91
CA THR A 227 29.60 24.53 -8.30
C THR A 227 29.92 23.43 -9.31
N ALA A 228 29.84 23.68 -10.63
CA ALA A 228 30.34 22.75 -11.65
C ALA A 228 31.83 22.99 -11.94
N LYS A 229 32.70 22.93 -10.91
CA LYS A 229 34.15 22.91 -11.12
C LYS A 229 34.79 21.71 -10.42
N LYS A 230 35.21 20.77 -11.28
CA LYS A 230 36.16 19.67 -11.03
C LYS A 230 35.71 18.60 -10.04
N ASN A 231 35.22 17.49 -10.58
CA ASN A 231 35.72 16.17 -10.20
C ASN A 231 35.93 15.35 -11.47
N SER A 232 37.01 15.70 -12.17
CA SER A 232 37.72 14.79 -13.06
C SER A 232 38.83 14.15 -12.22
N LEU A 233 38.60 12.96 -11.68
CA LEU A 233 39.65 12.03 -11.30
C LEU A 233 39.04 10.62 -11.39
N SER A 234 39.66 9.84 -12.29
CA SER A 234 39.82 8.37 -12.29
C SER A 234 39.00 7.55 -11.31
#